data_AF-A0A3D6BNQ9-F1
#
_entry.id   AF-A0A3D6BNQ9-F1
#
_cell.length_a   1.000
_cell.length_b   1.000
_cell.length_c   1.000
_cell.angle_alpha   90.00
_cell.angle_beta   90.00
_cell.angle_gamma   90.00
#
_symmetry.space_group_name_H-M   'P 1'
#
loop_
_entity.id
_entity.type
_entity.pdbx_description
1 polymer ?
#
loop_
_entity_poly.entity_id
_entity_poly.type
_entity_poly.pdbx_seq_one_letter_code
_entity_poly.pdbx_strand_id
1 'polypeptide(L)' 'LKVIVEDMEAFREFMVNKLTSINHIGSTHSMFVINEVKHTTAITI' A
#
# COMPACT_ATOMS: atom_id res chain seq x y z
N LEU A 1 4.24 -2.87 -2.25
CA LEU A 1 2.86 -2.81 -2.75
C LEU A 1 2.36 -1.37 -2.57
N LYS A 2 1.83 -0.70 -3.62
CA LYS A 2 1.16 0.61 -3.51
C LYS A 2 -0.34 0.35 -3.56
N VAL A 3 -1.07 0.81 -2.55
CA VAL A 3 -2.54 0.71 -2.45
C VAL A 3 -3.11 2.10 -2.24
N ILE A 4 -4.28 2.36 -2.82
CA ILE A 4 -5.03 3.60 -2.65
C ILE A 4 -6.32 3.21 -1.93
N VAL A 5 -6.58 3.86 -0.79
CA VAL A 5 -7.72 3.58 0.09
C VAL A 5 -8.32 4.92 0.53
N GLU A 6 -9.60 4.89 0.91
CA GLU A 6 -10.35 6.10 1.27
C GLU A 6 -9.88 6.72 2.59
N ASP A 7 -9.56 5.90 3.58
CA ASP A 7 -9.12 6.34 4.90
C ASP A 7 -8.26 5.28 5.63
N MET A 8 -7.92 5.59 6.88
CA MET A 8 -7.09 4.73 7.73
C MET A 8 -7.82 3.47 8.23
N GLU A 9 -9.15 3.47 8.28
CA GLU A 9 -9.94 2.30 8.65
C GLU A 9 -9.95 1.29 7.51
N ALA A 10 -10.20 1.74 6.28
CA ALA A 10 -10.09 0.95 5.06
C ALA A 10 -8.66 0.42 4.86
N PHE A 11 -7.64 1.22 5.16
CA PHE A 11 -6.24 0.77 5.19
C PHE A 11 -6.06 -0.41 6.15
N ARG A 12 -6.52 -0.27 7.40
CA ARG A 12 -6.38 -1.32 8.43
C ARG A 12 -7.13 -2.59 8.02
N GLU A 13 -8.35 -2.46 7.51
CA GLU A 13 -9.12 -3.61 7.04
C GLU A 13 -8.38 -4.37 5.93
N PHE A 14 -7.85 -3.63 4.95
CA PHE A 14 -7.03 -4.21 3.88
C PHE A 14 -5.84 -5.00 4.45
N MET A 15 -5.10 -4.42 5.40
CA MET A 15 -3.93 -5.06 5.98
C MET A 15 -4.30 -6.36 6.71
N VAL A 16 -5.33 -6.34 7.56
CA VAL A 16 -5.71 -7.48 8.40
C VAL A 16 -6.45 -8.58 7.63
N ASN A 17 -7.40 -8.20 6.79
CA ASN A 17 -8.30 -9.18 6.15
C ASN A 17 -7.77 -9.67 4.80
N LYS A 18 -6.99 -8.85 4.09
CA LYS A 18 -6.50 -9.18 2.75
C LYS A 18 -5.02 -9.50 2.73
N LEU A 19 -4.19 -8.65 3.33
CA LEU A 19 -2.74 -8.80 3.20
C LEU A 19 -2.20 -9.90 4.13
N THR A 20 -2.56 -9.90 5.42
CA THR A 20 -2.08 -10.92 6.37
C THR A 20 -2.79 -12.27 6.26
N SER A 21 -3.86 -12.39 5.46
CA SER A 21 -4.49 -13.68 5.17
C SER A 21 -3.71 -14.52 4.15
N ILE A 22 -2.67 -13.94 3.53
CA ILE A 22 -1.74 -14.67 2.66
C ILE A 22 -0.77 -15.45 3.55
N ASN A 23 -0.76 -16.78 3.41
CA ASN A 23 -0.01 -17.75 4.25
C ASN A 23 1.51 -17.53 4.36
N HIS A 24 2.09 -16.56 3.64
CA HIS A 24 3.51 -16.23 3.65
C HIS A 24 3.81 -14.77 4.04
N ILE A 25 2.81 -14.02 4.49
CA ILE A 25 2.98 -12.66 5.00
C ILE A 25 2.86 -12.71 6.53
N GLY A 26 4.01 -12.88 7.21
CA GLY A 26 4.09 -12.90 8.67
C GLY A 26 4.29 -11.53 9.31
N SER A 27 4.76 -10.54 8.55
CA SER A 27 4.94 -9.16 9.01
C SER A 27 4.72 -8.19 7.87
N THR A 28 4.27 -6.97 8.22
CA THR A 28 4.02 -5.91 7.25
C THR A 28 4.68 -4.62 7.73
N HIS A 29 5.31 -3.90 6.81
CA HIS A 29 5.86 -2.57 7.06
C HIS A 29 5.25 -1.60 6.05
N SER A 30 4.70 -0.50 6.55
CA SER A 30 3.86 0.41 5.77
C SER A 30 4.48 1.80 5.74
N MET A 31 4.39 2.46 4.59
CA MET A 31 4.82 3.85 4.40
C MET A 31 3.67 4.63 3.76
N PHE A 32 3.41 5.84 4.26
CA PHE A 32 2.37 6.71 3.76
C PHE A 32 2.97 7.85 2.95
N VAL A 33 2.47 8.05 1.73
CA VAL A 33 2.83 9.20 0.89
C VAL A 33 1.94 10.37 1.29
N ILE A 34 2.51 11.35 1.97
CA ILE A 34 1.78 12.55 2.41
C ILE A 34 1.61 13.55 1.25
N ASN A 35 2.62 13.68 0.39
CA ASN A 35 2.59 14.49 -0.83
C ASN A 35 3.39 13.81 -1.94
N GLU A 36 2.80 13.67 -3.13
CA GLU A 36 3.46 13.08 -4.29
C GLU A 36 4.15 14.18 -5.12
N VAL A 37 5.48 14.18 -5.13
CA VAL A 37 6.28 15.22 -5.82
C VAL A 37 6.39 14.96 -7.33
N LYS A 38 6.40 13.68 -7.73
CA LYS A 38 6.47 13.27 -9.15
C LYS A 38 5.92 11.86 -9.31
N HIS A 39 5.05 11.68 -10.30
CA HIS A 39 4.55 10.37 -10.71
C HIS A 39 4.79 10.20 -12.22
N THR A 40 5.69 9.28 -12.60
CA THR A 40 5.88 8.89 -14.01
C THR A 40 6.14 7.40 -14.09
N THR A 41 5.47 6.74 -15.03
CA THR A 41 5.73 5.35 -15.40
C THR A 41 6.48 5.24 -16.72
N ALA A 42 6.64 6.36 -17.44
CA ALA A 42 7.35 6.40 -18.70
C ALA A 42 8.86 6.19 -18.48
N ILE A 43 9.44 5.27 -19.24
CA ILE A 43 10.89 5.08 -19.34
C ILE A 43 11.35 5.86 -20.57
N THR A 44 12.14 6.90 -20.36
CA THR A 44 12.77 7.63 -21.46
C THR A 44 13.96 6.82 -21.97
N ILE A 45 14.00 6.57 -23.28
CA ILE A 45 15.10 5.89 -23.97
C ILE A 45 16.11 6.94 -24.42
#